data_AF-A0A7I8BHN8-F1
#
_entry.id   AF-A0A7I8BHN8-F1
#
_cell.length_a   1.000
_cell.length_b   1.000
_cell.length_c   1.000
_cell.angle_alpha   90.00
_cell.angle_beta   90.00
_cell.angle_gamma   90.00
#
_symmetry.space_group_name_H-M   'P 1'
#
loop_
_entity.id
_entity.type
_entity.pdbx_description
1 polymer ?
#
loop_
_entity_poly.entity_id
_entity_poly.type
_entity_poly.pdbx_seq_one_letter_code
_entity_poly.pdbx_strand_id
1 'polypeptide(L)'
;MTLGVGAANAALAQEARIAAVNSDRILRESAAAKAAQTKLEAEFAKRDKDLQDMAQRLKSLSDSLDKNGASLAPADRAQKQRDLSQLDTDFQRKQREFREDLNQRRNEELAAVLDRANKVIKQIAEQQHYDLIVQEAVYVSPRIDITDQVLKALAASGN
;
A
#
# COMPACT_ATOMS: atom_id res chain seq x y z
N MET A 1 -46.38 -43.77 44.74
CA MET A 1 -46.24 -42.37 44.27
C MET A 1 -44.78 -42.13 43.92
N THR A 2 -44.52 -41.96 42.64
CA THR A 2 -43.21 -41.82 41.99
C THR A 2 -42.73 -40.36 42.03
N LEU A 3 -41.55 -40.11 42.60
CA LEU A 3 -40.84 -38.83 42.48
C LEU A 3 -39.80 -38.96 41.36
N GLY A 4 -40.08 -38.33 40.22
CA GLY A 4 -39.17 -38.26 39.08
C GLY A 4 -38.11 -37.19 39.29
N VAL A 5 -36.84 -37.58 39.22
CA VAL A 5 -35.69 -36.68 39.22
C VAL A 5 -35.47 -36.21 37.77
N GLY A 6 -35.82 -34.96 37.48
CA GLY A 6 -35.50 -34.32 36.21
C GLY A 6 -34.03 -33.95 36.15
N ALA A 7 -33.27 -34.58 35.26
CA ALA A 7 -31.90 -34.18 34.94
C ALA A 7 -31.94 -32.84 34.20
N ALA A 8 -31.47 -31.78 34.86
CA ALA A 8 -31.21 -30.50 34.20
C ALA A 8 -29.98 -30.66 33.31
N ASN A 9 -30.17 -30.87 32.00
CA ASN A 9 -29.11 -30.71 31.02
C ASN A 9 -28.71 -29.23 30.99
N ALA A 10 -27.59 -28.89 31.65
CA ALA A 10 -26.93 -27.62 31.42
C ALA A 10 -26.54 -27.57 29.94
N ALA A 11 -27.23 -26.72 29.16
CA ALA A 11 -26.82 -26.42 27.81
C ALA A 11 -25.46 -25.72 27.88
N LEU A 12 -24.38 -26.48 27.66
CA LEU A 12 -23.07 -25.91 27.40
C LEU A 12 -23.18 -25.16 26.07
N ALA A 13 -23.37 -23.85 26.14
CA ALA A 13 -23.26 -23.00 24.98
C ALA A 13 -21.85 -23.21 24.39
N GLN A 14 -21.80 -23.69 23.14
CA GLN A 14 -20.54 -23.80 22.41
C GLN A 14 -19.95 -22.39 22.36
N GLU A 15 -18.84 -22.17 23.06
CA GLU A 15 -18.21 -20.86 23.16
C GLU A 15 -17.70 -20.47 21.78
N ALA A 16 -18.29 -19.43 21.19
CA ALA A 16 -17.93 -18.98 19.84
C ALA A 16 -16.45 -18.57 19.80
N ARG A 17 -15.70 -19.17 18.87
CA ARG A 17 -14.28 -18.88 18.68
C ARG A 17 -14.14 -17.67 17.77
N ILE A 18 -13.94 -16.52 18.41
CA ILE A 18 -13.73 -15.24 17.73
C ILE A 18 -12.25 -14.89 17.75
N ALA A 19 -11.70 -14.59 16.58
CA ALA A 19 -10.39 -13.97 16.44
C ALA A 19 -10.51 -12.58 15.82
N ALA A 20 -9.45 -11.80 15.92
CA ALA A 20 -9.35 -10.48 15.31
C ALA A 20 -8.03 -10.34 14.56
N VAL A 21 -8.05 -9.53 13.51
CA VAL A 21 -6.87 -9.20 12.70
C VAL A 21 -6.78 -7.71 12.43
N ASN A 22 -5.55 -7.23 12.31
CA ASN A 22 -5.26 -5.87 11.86
C ASN A 22 -4.76 -5.91 10.40
N SER A 23 -5.68 -5.73 9.46
CA SER A 23 -5.42 -5.75 8.02
C SER A 23 -4.40 -4.68 7.60
N ASP A 24 -4.48 -3.52 8.23
CA ASP A 24 -3.57 -2.39 8.07
C ASP A 24 -2.11 -2.76 8.40
N ARG A 25 -1.92 -3.46 9.52
CA ARG A 25 -0.63 -3.97 9.96
C ARG A 25 -0.15 -5.11 9.07
N ILE A 26 -1.03 -6.01 8.64
CA ILE A 26 -0.71 -7.06 7.67
C ILE A 26 -0.17 -6.46 6.37
N LEU A 27 -0.85 -5.44 5.84
CA LEU A 27 -0.43 -4.77 4.62
C LEU A 27 0.89 -4.01 4.76
N ARG A 28 1.21 -3.46 5.93
CA ARG A 28 2.47 -2.72 6.13
C ARG A 28 3.65 -3.63 6.46
N GLU A 29 3.42 -4.68 7.25
CA GLU A 29 4.49 -5.52 7.81
C GLU A 29 4.77 -6.79 7.00
N SER A 30 3.85 -7.23 6.13
CA SER A 30 4.03 -8.47 5.38
C SER A 30 5.24 -8.42 4.45
N ALA A 31 5.93 -9.55 4.32
CA ALA A 31 7.04 -9.71 3.38
C ALA A 31 6.62 -9.42 1.94
N ALA A 32 5.40 -9.82 1.57
CA ALA A 32 4.83 -9.57 0.24
C ALA A 32 4.68 -8.05 -0.04
N ALA A 33 4.23 -7.26 0.93
CA ALA A 33 4.13 -5.82 0.77
C ALA A 33 5.51 -5.14 0.67
N LYS A 34 6.49 -5.59 1.48
CA LYS A 34 7.88 -5.10 1.37
C LYS A 34 8.48 -5.42 0.00
N ALA A 35 8.28 -6.64 -0.51
CA ALA A 35 8.74 -7.04 -1.83
C ALA A 35 8.06 -6.23 -2.95
N ALA A 36 6.75 -6.00 -2.84
CA ALA A 36 6.01 -5.14 -3.76
C ALA A 36 6.56 -3.71 -3.75
N GLN A 37 6.85 -3.15 -2.57
CA GLN A 37 7.46 -1.82 -2.44
C GLN A 37 8.82 -1.75 -3.15
N THR A 38 9.73 -2.69 -2.90
CA THR A 38 11.03 -2.72 -3.60
C THR A 38 10.88 -2.87 -5.11
N LYS A 39 9.91 -3.67 -5.57
CA LYS A 39 9.63 -3.85 -7.00
C LYS A 39 9.11 -2.55 -7.65
N LEU A 40 8.19 -1.86 -7.00
CA LEU A 40 7.68 -0.56 -7.44
C LEU A 40 8.79 0.49 -7.48
N GLU A 41 9.64 0.55 -6.45
CA GLU A 41 10.80 1.45 -6.44
C GLU A 41 11.72 1.19 -7.62
N ALA A 42 12.06 -0.08 -7.89
CA ALA A 42 12.91 -0.44 -9.02
C ALA A 42 12.28 -0.11 -10.39
N GLU A 43 10.98 -0.37 -10.55
CA GLU A 43 10.23 -0.10 -11.77
C GLU A 43 10.12 1.41 -12.06
N PHE A 44 9.95 2.22 -11.03
CA PHE A 44 9.72 3.66 -11.16
C PHE A 44 10.99 4.50 -10.98
N ALA A 45 12.10 3.94 -10.49
CA ALA A 45 13.37 4.65 -10.23
C ALA A 45 13.87 5.46 -11.43
N LYS A 46 13.79 4.89 -12.64
CA LYS A 46 14.23 5.60 -13.86
C LYS A 46 13.35 6.82 -14.14
N ARG A 47 12.03 6.68 -14.03
CA ARG A 47 11.08 7.77 -14.32
C ARG A 47 11.14 8.85 -13.25
N ASP A 48 11.34 8.46 -11.99
CA ASP A 48 11.59 9.41 -10.89
C ASP A 48 12.87 10.22 -11.15
N LYS A 49 13.96 9.54 -11.53
CA LYS A 49 15.21 10.23 -11.89
C LYS A 49 15.04 11.17 -13.09
N ASP A 50 14.33 10.75 -14.13
CA ASP A 50 14.04 11.60 -15.28
C ASP A 50 13.25 12.87 -14.87
N LEU A 51 12.27 12.74 -13.96
CA LEU A 51 11.52 13.87 -13.43
C LEU A 51 12.40 14.82 -12.58
N GLN A 52 13.28 14.27 -11.74
CA GLN A 52 14.24 15.06 -10.96
C GLN A 52 15.19 15.85 -11.88
N ASP A 53 15.71 15.21 -12.92
CA ASP A 53 16.61 15.84 -13.89
C ASP A 53 15.86 16.95 -14.68
N MET A 54 14.59 16.74 -15.05
CA MET A 54 13.75 17.77 -15.68
C MET A 54 13.48 18.95 -14.74
N ALA A 55 13.17 18.70 -13.47
CA ALA A 55 12.96 19.75 -12.47
C ALA A 55 14.22 20.59 -12.26
N GLN A 56 15.39 19.97 -12.23
CA GLN A 56 16.67 20.67 -12.11
C GLN A 56 16.95 21.54 -13.36
N ARG A 57 16.64 21.04 -14.56
CA ARG A 57 16.75 21.81 -15.81
C ARG A 57 15.80 23.00 -15.85
N LEU A 58 14.55 22.84 -15.42
CA LEU A 58 13.58 23.92 -15.29
C LEU A 58 14.10 25.03 -14.38
N LYS A 59 14.55 24.65 -13.17
CA LYS A 59 15.14 25.58 -12.22
C LYS A 59 16.33 26.32 -12.81
N SER A 60 17.24 25.60 -13.47
CA SER A 60 18.45 26.19 -14.06
C SER A 60 18.13 27.15 -15.21
N LEU A 61 17.15 26.83 -16.05
CA LEU A 61 16.70 27.70 -17.15
C LEU A 61 15.99 28.94 -16.61
N SER A 62 15.14 28.79 -15.61
CA SER A 62 14.46 29.91 -14.93
C SER A 62 15.50 30.85 -14.31
N ASP A 63 16.40 30.33 -13.47
CA ASP A 63 17.44 31.12 -12.81
C ASP A 63 18.36 31.83 -13.83
N SER A 64 18.62 31.21 -14.99
CA SER A 64 19.41 31.78 -16.08
C SER A 64 18.69 32.94 -16.78
N LEU A 65 17.39 32.78 -17.05
CA LEU A 65 16.54 33.84 -17.62
C LEU A 65 16.35 35.00 -16.65
N ASP A 66 16.20 34.74 -15.35
CA ASP A 66 16.02 35.79 -14.34
C ASP A 66 17.30 36.62 -14.17
N LYS A 67 18.47 35.97 -14.14
CA LYS A 67 19.76 36.64 -13.94
C LYS A 67 20.31 37.31 -15.20
N ASN A 68 20.28 36.59 -16.33
CA ASN A 68 20.93 37.01 -17.56
C ASN A 68 19.92 37.44 -18.63
N GLY A 69 18.63 37.36 -18.35
CA GLY A 69 17.58 37.66 -19.34
C GLY A 69 17.74 39.05 -19.94
N ALA A 70 18.03 40.07 -19.14
CA ALA A 70 18.16 41.44 -19.62
C ALA A 70 19.37 41.66 -20.56
N SER A 71 20.43 40.87 -20.44
CA SER A 71 21.64 40.98 -21.28
C SER A 71 21.59 40.14 -22.56
N LEU A 72 20.62 39.23 -22.71
CA LEU A 72 20.44 38.43 -23.92
C LEU A 72 19.87 39.23 -25.09
N ALA A 73 20.22 38.83 -26.31
CA ALA A 73 19.55 39.31 -27.51
C ALA A 73 18.05 38.94 -27.48
N PRO A 74 17.16 39.76 -28.05
CA PRO A 74 15.71 39.48 -28.04
C PRO A 74 15.34 38.09 -28.60
N ALA A 75 16.02 37.65 -29.65
CA ALA A 75 15.81 36.34 -30.26
C ALA A 75 16.19 35.17 -29.32
N ASP A 76 17.36 35.27 -28.66
CA ASP A 76 17.85 34.24 -27.73
C ASP A 76 16.99 34.16 -26.46
N ARG A 77 16.54 35.31 -25.95
CA ARG A 77 15.60 35.39 -24.82
C ARG A 77 14.28 34.70 -25.17
N ALA A 78 13.71 35.02 -26.34
CA ALA A 78 12.47 34.42 -26.80
C ALA A 78 12.61 32.89 -26.99
N GLN A 79 13.75 32.42 -27.50
CA GLN A 79 14.01 30.99 -27.61
C GLN A 79 14.05 30.30 -26.24
N LYS A 80 14.82 30.82 -25.29
CA LYS A 80 14.90 30.26 -23.94
C LYS A 80 13.55 30.27 -23.20
N GLN A 81 12.73 31.30 -23.40
CA GLN A 81 11.37 31.35 -22.83
C GLN A 81 10.46 30.27 -23.43
N ARG A 82 10.56 30.01 -24.74
CA ARG A 82 9.85 28.90 -25.38
C ARG A 82 10.32 27.55 -24.84
N ASP A 83 11.63 27.34 -24.74
CA ASP A 83 12.21 26.10 -24.22
C ASP A 83 11.76 25.85 -22.77
N LEU A 84 11.75 26.90 -21.93
CA LEU A 84 11.24 26.83 -20.55
C LEU A 84 9.77 26.40 -20.52
N SER A 85 8.91 27.04 -21.33
CA SER A 85 7.47 26.73 -21.38
C SER A 85 7.19 25.32 -21.90
N GLN A 86 7.94 24.86 -22.90
CA GLN A 86 7.85 23.49 -23.42
C GLN A 86 8.28 22.47 -22.37
N LEU A 87 9.42 22.70 -21.71
CA LEU A 87 9.93 21.81 -20.68
C LEU A 87 8.98 21.73 -19.47
N ASP A 88 8.34 22.85 -19.09
CA ASP A 88 7.39 22.90 -17.98
C ASP A 88 6.13 22.09 -18.31
N THR A 89 5.59 22.28 -19.51
CA THR A 89 4.43 21.51 -19.99
C THR A 89 4.72 20.01 -20.00
N ASP A 90 5.89 19.62 -20.51
CA ASP A 90 6.33 18.23 -20.56
C ASP A 90 6.58 17.65 -19.16
N PHE A 91 7.18 18.42 -18.26
CA PHE A 91 7.39 18.02 -16.87
C PHE A 91 6.05 17.77 -16.18
N GLN A 92 5.10 18.69 -16.28
CA GLN A 92 3.78 18.53 -15.68
C GLN A 92 3.02 17.32 -16.24
N ARG A 93 3.10 17.09 -17.56
CA ARG A 93 2.52 15.90 -18.20
C ARG A 93 3.12 14.62 -17.62
N LYS A 94 4.45 14.49 -17.66
CA LYS A 94 5.14 13.30 -17.13
C LYS A 94 4.94 13.11 -15.63
N GLN A 95 4.84 14.19 -14.86
CA GLN A 95 4.60 14.12 -13.42
C GLN A 95 3.19 13.60 -13.10
N ARG A 96 2.18 13.95 -13.92
CA ARG A 96 0.83 13.38 -13.79
C ARG A 96 0.84 11.90 -14.15
N GLU A 97 1.37 11.54 -15.32
CA GLU A 97 1.50 10.14 -15.77
C GLU A 97 2.24 9.28 -14.74
N PHE A 98 3.36 9.76 -14.21
CA PHE A 98 4.11 9.06 -13.18
C PHE A 98 3.28 8.80 -11.92
N ARG A 99 2.54 9.80 -11.44
CA ARG A 99 1.70 9.67 -10.24
C ARG A 99 0.53 8.72 -10.47
N GLU A 100 -0.10 8.80 -11.63
CA GLU A 100 -1.20 7.91 -12.02
C GLU A 100 -0.73 6.46 -12.12
N ASP A 101 0.35 6.22 -12.86
CA ASP A 101 0.93 4.90 -13.05
C ASP A 101 1.41 4.31 -11.71
N LEU A 102 2.09 5.12 -10.88
CA LEU A 102 2.58 4.67 -9.57
C LEU A 102 1.42 4.30 -8.64
N ASN A 103 0.37 5.12 -8.61
CA ASN A 103 -0.81 4.84 -7.80
C ASN A 103 -1.54 3.59 -8.30
N GLN A 104 -1.69 3.43 -9.61
CA GLN A 104 -2.30 2.23 -10.19
C GLN A 104 -1.50 0.98 -9.80
N ARG A 105 -0.20 0.97 -10.05
CA ARG A 105 0.68 -0.16 -9.73
C ARG A 105 0.72 -0.48 -8.25
N ARG A 106 0.75 0.55 -7.40
CA ARG A 106 0.65 0.39 -5.94
C ARG A 106 -0.66 -0.27 -5.53
N ASN A 107 -1.78 0.16 -6.10
CA ASN A 107 -3.09 -0.42 -5.80
C ASN A 107 -3.20 -1.87 -6.27
N GLU A 108 -2.66 -2.20 -7.45
CA GLU A 108 -2.61 -3.57 -7.97
C GLU A 108 -1.81 -4.50 -7.05
N GLU A 109 -0.62 -4.07 -6.61
CA GLU A 109 0.21 -4.86 -5.71
C GLU A 109 -0.43 -4.98 -4.31
N LEU A 110 -1.03 -3.91 -3.78
CA LEU A 110 -1.76 -3.95 -2.50
C LEU A 110 -2.97 -4.90 -2.57
N ALA A 111 -3.73 -4.87 -3.66
CA ALA A 111 -4.83 -5.78 -3.88
C ALA A 111 -4.34 -7.24 -3.90
N ALA A 112 -3.21 -7.51 -4.56
CA ALA A 112 -2.62 -8.85 -4.58
C ALA A 112 -2.17 -9.32 -3.18
N VAL A 113 -1.65 -8.41 -2.34
CA VAL A 113 -1.29 -8.73 -0.94
C VAL A 113 -2.54 -9.02 -0.12
N LEU A 114 -3.59 -8.20 -0.24
CA LEU A 114 -4.87 -8.41 0.43
C LEU A 114 -5.50 -9.77 0.07
N ASP A 115 -5.47 -10.12 -1.21
CA ASP A 115 -6.04 -11.38 -1.69
C ASP A 115 -5.31 -12.60 -1.11
N ARG A 116 -3.97 -12.52 -1.00
CA ARG A 116 -3.17 -13.55 -0.31
C ARG A 116 -3.47 -13.58 1.19
N ALA A 117 -3.57 -12.42 1.84
CA ALA A 117 -3.90 -12.31 3.26
C ALA A 117 -5.25 -12.98 3.56
N ASN A 118 -6.27 -12.70 2.77
CA ASN A 118 -7.60 -13.29 2.92
C ASN A 118 -7.57 -14.82 2.79
N LYS A 119 -6.79 -15.37 1.85
CA LYS A 119 -6.62 -16.83 1.71
C LYS A 119 -5.96 -17.45 2.94
N VAL A 120 -4.90 -16.83 3.45
CA VAL A 120 -4.19 -17.29 4.66
C VAL A 120 -5.09 -17.19 5.90
N ILE A 121 -5.82 -16.09 6.05
CA ILE A 121 -6.79 -15.90 7.14
C ILE A 121 -7.83 -17.02 7.12
N LYS A 122 -8.38 -17.33 5.94
CA LYS A 122 -9.36 -18.42 5.78
C LYS A 122 -8.77 -19.78 6.15
N GLN A 123 -7.55 -20.09 5.71
CA GLN A 123 -6.88 -21.34 6.08
C GLN A 123 -6.66 -21.45 7.60
N ILE A 124 -6.25 -20.35 8.24
CA ILE A 124 -6.10 -20.28 9.70
C ILE A 124 -7.45 -20.47 10.40
N ALA A 125 -8.51 -19.85 9.87
CA ALA A 125 -9.87 -19.99 10.38
C ALA A 125 -10.32 -21.45 10.38
N GLU A 126 -10.13 -22.14 9.26
CA GLU A 126 -10.50 -23.55 9.08
C GLU A 126 -9.66 -24.48 9.97
N GLN A 127 -8.34 -24.25 10.06
CA GLN A 127 -7.43 -25.08 10.85
C GLN A 127 -7.63 -24.96 12.36
N GLN A 128 -8.01 -23.78 12.84
CA GLN A 128 -8.22 -23.53 14.27
C GLN A 128 -9.69 -23.53 14.69
N HIS A 129 -10.60 -23.77 13.74
CA HIS A 129 -12.04 -23.78 13.94
C HIS A 129 -12.54 -22.45 14.52
N TYR A 130 -12.12 -21.33 13.94
CA TYR A 130 -12.69 -20.02 14.26
C TYR A 130 -14.06 -19.87 13.59
N ASP A 131 -15.05 -19.42 14.35
CA ASP A 131 -16.39 -19.14 13.84
C ASP A 131 -16.48 -17.75 13.20
N LEU A 132 -15.65 -16.82 13.66
CA LEU A 132 -15.60 -15.44 13.18
C LEU A 132 -14.20 -14.84 13.31
N ILE A 133 -13.78 -14.13 12.26
CA ILE A 133 -12.60 -13.27 12.29
C ILE A 133 -13.04 -11.85 12.04
N VAL A 134 -12.79 -10.97 13.02
CA VAL A 134 -13.19 -9.57 12.99
C VAL A 134 -12.03 -8.72 12.48
N GLN A 135 -12.36 -7.81 11.57
CA GLN A 135 -11.48 -6.75 11.10
C GLN A 135 -11.92 -5.42 11.73
N GLU A 136 -11.01 -4.46 11.89
CA GLU A 136 -11.31 -3.07 12.27
C GLU A 136 -12.04 -2.90 13.63
N ALA A 137 -11.72 -3.72 14.61
CA ALA A 137 -12.25 -3.54 15.97
C ALA A 137 -11.55 -2.37 16.69
N VAL A 138 -12.33 -1.55 17.41
CA VAL A 138 -11.82 -0.41 18.21
C VAL A 138 -10.85 -0.87 19.29
N TYR A 139 -11.07 -2.04 19.86
CA TYR A 139 -10.20 -2.68 20.84
C TYR A 139 -10.14 -4.18 20.59
N VAL A 140 -8.93 -4.73 20.57
CA VAL A 140 -8.67 -6.16 20.44
C VAL A 140 -7.78 -6.60 21.59
N SER A 141 -8.22 -7.57 22.38
CA SER A 141 -7.33 -8.17 23.38
C SER A 141 -6.22 -8.96 22.67
N PRO A 142 -4.95 -8.89 23.10
CA PRO A 142 -3.85 -9.66 22.48
C PRO A 142 -4.09 -11.18 22.44
N ARG A 143 -4.97 -11.71 23.32
CA ARG A 143 -5.34 -13.12 23.37
C ARG A 143 -6.06 -13.61 22.11
N ILE A 144 -6.82 -12.75 21.45
CA ILE A 144 -7.62 -13.11 20.25
C ILE A 144 -7.05 -12.50 18.97
N ASP A 145 -5.97 -11.72 19.08
CA ASP A 145 -5.29 -11.13 17.94
C ASP A 145 -4.41 -12.19 17.26
N ILE A 146 -4.77 -12.56 16.04
CA ILE A 146 -4.03 -13.53 15.23
C ILE A 146 -3.16 -12.85 14.16
N THR A 147 -3.01 -11.52 14.20
CA THR A 147 -2.27 -10.72 13.19
C THR A 147 -0.85 -11.26 12.97
N ASP A 148 -0.10 -11.52 14.04
CA ASP A 148 1.26 -12.05 13.94
C ASP A 148 1.30 -13.45 13.34
N GLN A 149 0.27 -14.26 13.59
CA GLN A 149 0.14 -15.59 13.00
C GLN A 149 -0.11 -15.51 11.50
N VAL A 150 -1.00 -14.60 11.07
CA VAL A 150 -1.27 -14.31 9.66
C VAL A 150 -0.02 -13.79 8.97
N LEU A 151 0.72 -12.87 9.59
CA LEU A 151 1.98 -12.33 9.06
C LEU A 151 3.03 -13.44 8.83
N LYS A 152 3.18 -14.36 9.79
CA LYS A 152 4.10 -15.51 9.67
C LYS A 152 3.67 -16.47 8.57
N ALA A 153 2.38 -16.80 8.51
CA ALA A 153 1.85 -17.70 7.48
C ALA A 153 1.96 -17.08 6.08
N LEU A 154 1.72 -15.77 5.93
CA LEU A 154 1.94 -15.05 4.68
C LEU A 154 3.39 -15.08 4.21
N ALA A 155 4.35 -14.97 5.12
CA ALA A 155 5.76 -15.11 4.79
C ALA A 155 6.11 -16.54 4.34
N ALA A 156 5.49 -17.56 4.93
CA ALA A 156 5.72 -18.96 4.59
C ALA A 156 5.07 -19.37 3.25
N SER A 157 3.90 -18.81 2.90
CA SER A 157 3.21 -19.07 1.62
C SER A 157 3.77 -18.27 0.44
N GLY A 158 4.76 -17.39 0.68
CA GLY A 158 5.41 -16.55 -0.34
C GLY A 158 6.70 -17.13 -0.94
N ASN A 159 7.10 -18.34 -0.51
CA ASN A 159 8.22 -19.12 -1.08
C ASN A 159 7.71 -20.20 -2.04
#